data_AF-T1J1T5-F1
#
_entry.id   AF-T1J1T5-F1
#
_cell.length_a   1.000
_cell.length_b   1.000
_cell.length_c   1.000
_cell.angle_alpha   90.00
_cell.angle_beta   90.00
_cell.angle_gamma   90.00
#
_symmetry.space_group_name_H-M   'P 1'
#
loop_
_entity.id
_entity.type
_entity.pdbx_description
1 polymer ?
#
loop_
_entity_poly.entity_id
_entity_poly.type
_entity_poly.pdbx_seq_one_letter_code
_entity_poly.pdbx_strand_id
1 'polypeptide(L)'
;MEEEEQNGDIGKYDELKFIPNINEPRNPFEKFFFALYNVVDKPIIWFRENVVEPNRPKTVYYHRKFRRVPTIDECPIEENVCYFEANQQFRRDRMVDDEILAILRQRRTDCTYYNRPDHREKCAKIMQDYTEAETNWFIKYGDLGALGNVHTAYMKQKHRLVWERRHGSNREAKPAVKPEDELN
;
A
#
# COMPACT_ATOMS: atom_id res chain seq x y z
N MET A 1 -24.57 16.54 -4.52
CA MET A 1 -23.20 16.39 -5.04
C MET A 1 -22.35 17.28 -4.18
N GLU A 2 -21.95 16.73 -3.04
CA GLU A 2 -21.06 17.41 -2.11
C GLU A 2 -19.65 17.22 -2.65
N GLU A 3 -19.07 18.33 -3.11
CA GLU A 3 -17.63 18.44 -3.28
C GLU A 3 -17.04 18.47 -1.88
N GLU A 4 -16.72 17.30 -1.32
CA GLU A 4 -15.68 17.26 -0.30
C GLU A 4 -14.38 17.65 -1.01
N GLU A 5 -14.02 18.93 -0.87
CA GLU A 5 -12.66 19.39 -1.01
C GLU A 5 -11.78 18.56 -0.08
N GLN A 6 -11.24 17.45 -0.57
CA GLN A 6 -9.97 16.96 -0.09
C GLN A 6 -8.90 17.96 -0.57
N ASN A 7 -8.94 19.16 0.00
CA ASN A 7 -7.74 19.94 0.27
C ASN A 7 -6.93 19.14 1.29
N GLY A 8 -6.38 18.01 0.83
CA GLY A 8 -5.42 17.22 1.58
C GLY A 8 -4.17 18.06 1.69
N ASP A 9 -4.07 18.86 2.75
CA ASP A 9 -2.85 19.40 3.34
C ASP A 9 -1.69 19.64 2.36
N ILE A 10 -1.92 20.40 1.27
CA ILE A 10 -0.82 20.93 0.45
C ILE A 10 -0.09 22.04 1.24
N GLY A 11 -0.69 22.55 2.32
CA GLY A 11 -0.13 23.59 3.19
C GLY A 11 0.79 23.11 4.33
N LYS A 12 1.02 21.80 4.51
CA LYS A 12 1.85 21.31 5.64
C LYS A 12 3.29 20.95 5.26
N TYR A 13 3.61 20.90 3.97
CA TYR A 13 4.98 20.62 3.51
C TYR A 13 5.84 21.88 3.33
N ASP A 14 5.27 23.08 3.48
CA ASP A 14 6.02 24.35 3.48
C ASP A 14 6.73 24.65 4.81
N GLU A 15 6.41 23.92 5.89
CA GLU A 15 7.10 24.05 7.18
C GLU A 15 8.17 22.98 7.46
N LEU A 16 8.35 22.00 6.57
CA LEU A 16 9.55 21.14 6.58
C LEU A 16 10.70 21.87 5.89
N LYS A 17 11.01 23.05 6.41
CA LYS A 17 12.34 23.62 6.35
C LYS A 17 13.27 22.63 7.05
N PHE A 18 13.86 21.71 6.27
CA PHE A 18 15.22 21.22 6.52
C PHE A 18 16.20 22.41 6.36
N ILE A 19 15.90 23.52 7.01
CA ILE A 19 16.85 24.57 7.29
C ILE A 19 17.43 24.12 8.61
N PRO A 20 18.66 23.57 8.65
CA PRO A 20 19.38 23.54 9.91
C PRO A 20 19.31 24.97 10.46
N ASN A 21 18.68 25.09 11.63
CA ASN A 21 18.55 26.32 12.40
C ASN A 21 19.86 27.11 12.24
N ILE A 22 19.77 28.36 11.74
CA ILE A 22 20.88 29.21 11.26
C ILE A 22 21.75 29.71 12.44
N ASN A 23 21.92 28.89 13.46
CA ASN A 23 23.00 29.01 14.40
C ASN A 23 24.30 28.85 13.62
N GLU A 24 25.25 29.73 13.90
CA GLU A 24 26.60 29.66 13.39
C GLU A 24 27.13 28.23 13.57
N PRO A 25 27.67 27.57 12.52
CA PRO A 25 28.01 26.16 12.58
C PRO A 25 29.04 25.92 13.67
N ARG A 26 28.64 25.12 14.66
CA ARG A 26 29.39 24.89 15.90
C ARG A 26 30.61 24.00 15.66
N ASN A 27 30.53 23.12 14.66
CA ASN A 27 31.56 22.12 14.34
C ASN A 27 32.03 22.20 12.87
N PRO A 28 33.28 21.80 12.56
CA PRO A 28 33.81 21.78 11.18
C PRO A 28 33.03 20.86 10.23
N PHE A 29 32.43 19.79 10.76
CA PHE A 29 31.50 18.94 10.01
C PHE A 29 30.24 19.70 9.59
N GLU A 30 29.62 20.47 10.50
CA GLU A 30 28.47 21.31 10.17
C GLU A 30 28.83 22.38 9.14
N LYS A 31 30.04 22.97 9.23
CA LYS A 31 30.56 23.91 8.22
C LYS A 31 30.63 23.29 6.83
N PHE A 32 31.08 22.03 6.73
CA PHE A 32 31.15 21.31 5.46
C PHE A 32 29.76 21.08 4.85
N PHE A 33 28.80 20.54 5.62
CA PHE A 33 27.45 20.32 5.11
C PHE A 33 26.74 21.62 4.74
N PHE A 34 26.94 22.68 5.52
CA PHE A 34 26.42 24.01 5.19
C PHE A 34 27.00 24.54 3.87
N ALA A 35 28.31 24.38 3.65
CA ALA A 35 28.93 24.75 2.38
C ALA A 35 28.37 23.93 1.20
N LEU A 36 28.22 22.61 1.37
CA LEU A 36 27.65 21.72 0.36
C LEU A 36 26.21 22.11 -0.01
N TYR A 37 25.36 22.34 1.00
CA TYR A 37 23.98 22.80 0.83
C TYR A 37 23.91 24.11 0.04
N ASN A 38 24.81 25.06 0.36
CA ASN A 38 24.84 26.35 -0.33
C ASN A 38 25.27 26.25 -1.79
N VAL A 39 26.14 25.30 -2.12
CA VAL A 39 26.68 25.13 -3.48
C VAL A 39 25.75 24.30 -4.35
N VAL A 40 25.03 23.32 -3.78
CA VAL A 40 24.23 22.34 -4.54
C VAL A 40 22.73 22.61 -4.43
N ASP A 41 22.17 22.58 -3.22
CA ASP A 41 20.72 22.61 -3.04
C ASP A 41 20.13 23.99 -3.33
N LYS A 42 20.81 25.07 -2.91
CA LYS A 42 20.34 26.44 -3.17
C LYS A 42 20.09 26.75 -4.65
N PRO A 43 21.02 26.49 -5.59
CA PRO A 43 20.73 26.73 -7.00
C PRO A 43 19.66 25.79 -7.56
N ILE A 44 19.51 24.57 -7.05
CA ILE A 44 18.44 23.64 -7.47
C ILE A 44 17.06 24.16 -7.05
N ILE A 45 16.93 24.62 -5.80
CA ILE A 45 15.69 25.22 -5.28
C ILE A 45 15.35 26.46 -6.10
N TRP A 46 16.34 27.34 -6.32
CA TRP A 46 16.17 28.53 -7.16
C TRP A 46 15.68 28.16 -8.58
N PHE A 47 16.24 27.13 -9.21
CA PHE A 47 15.81 26.68 -10.54
C PHE A 47 14.38 26.12 -10.52
N ARG A 48 14.03 25.32 -9.51
CA ARG A 48 12.68 24.77 -9.35
C ARG A 48 11.64 25.89 -9.25
N GLU A 49 11.87 26.87 -8.39
CA GLU A 49 10.94 27.97 -8.12
C GLU A 49 10.87 28.98 -9.26
N ASN A 50 12.01 29.35 -9.86
CA ASN A 50 12.05 30.44 -10.85
C ASN A 50 11.85 29.97 -12.30
N VAL A 51 12.13 28.70 -12.62
CA VAL A 51 12.05 28.18 -14.00
C VAL A 51 10.98 27.10 -14.12
N VAL A 52 10.98 26.09 -13.25
CA VAL A 52 10.12 24.91 -13.41
C VAL A 52 8.67 25.20 -13.03
N GLU A 53 8.43 25.75 -11.85
CA GLU A 53 7.09 26.03 -11.35
C GLU A 53 6.28 27.01 -12.20
N PRO A 54 6.81 28.18 -12.63
CA PRO A 54 6.06 29.12 -13.46
C PRO A 54 5.83 28.60 -14.88
N ASN A 55 6.73 27.75 -15.40
CA ASN A 55 6.62 27.19 -16.75
C ASN A 55 5.82 25.88 -16.79
N ARG A 56 5.36 25.34 -15.64
CA ARG A 56 4.59 24.10 -15.58
C ARG A 56 3.11 24.38 -15.85
N PRO A 57 2.52 23.83 -16.93
CA PRO A 57 1.08 23.94 -17.13
C PRO A 57 0.34 23.18 -16.01
N LYS A 58 -0.59 23.85 -15.33
CA LYS A 58 -1.44 23.23 -14.29
C LYS A 58 -2.57 22.45 -14.96
N THR A 59 -2.31 21.21 -15.36
CA THR A 59 -3.34 20.30 -15.87
C THR A 59 -3.92 19.48 -14.73
N VAL A 60 -5.25 19.48 -14.59
CA VAL A 60 -5.94 18.63 -13.62
C VAL A 60 -6.05 17.20 -14.15
N TYR A 61 -5.83 16.22 -13.27
CA TYR A 61 -6.13 14.82 -13.55
C TYR A 61 -7.07 14.29 -12.47
N TYR A 62 -8.01 13.44 -12.86
CA TYR A 62 -8.99 12.86 -11.94
C TYR A 62 -8.74 11.37 -11.78
N HIS A 63 -8.89 10.89 -10.55
CA HIS A 63 -8.90 9.46 -10.28
C HIS A 63 -10.16 8.82 -10.87
N ARG A 64 -9.97 7.80 -11.71
CA ARG A 64 -11.08 7.08 -12.32
C ARG A 64 -11.83 6.27 -11.26
N LYS A 65 -13.13 6.52 -11.13
CA LYS A 65 -14.03 5.74 -10.26
C LYS A 65 -14.76 4.68 -11.08
N PHE A 66 -14.54 3.41 -10.76
CA PHE A 66 -15.28 2.31 -11.36
C PHE A 66 -16.49 1.98 -10.49
N ARG A 67 -17.69 1.90 -11.10
CA ARG A 67 -18.87 1.37 -10.41
C ARG A 67 -18.70 -0.14 -10.20
N ARG A 68 -19.33 -0.67 -9.15
CA ARG A 68 -19.42 -2.12 -8.94
C ARG A 68 -20.37 -2.75 -9.97
N VAL A 69 -19.99 -3.92 -10.45
CA VAL A 69 -20.74 -4.81 -11.34
C VAL A 69 -21.25 -5.98 -10.47
N PRO A 70 -22.36 -6.65 -10.83
CA PRO A 70 -22.75 -7.91 -10.19
C PRO A 70 -21.60 -8.92 -10.15
N THR A 71 -21.53 -9.67 -9.06
CA THR A 71 -20.51 -10.71 -8.86
C THR A 71 -20.86 -11.98 -9.63
N ILE A 72 -19.89 -12.90 -9.72
CA ILE A 72 -20.01 -14.10 -10.57
C ILE A 72 -21.12 -15.07 -10.12
N ASP A 73 -21.52 -15.01 -8.85
CA ASP A 73 -22.58 -15.82 -8.24
C ASP A 73 -24.00 -15.36 -8.60
N GLU A 74 -24.17 -14.08 -8.91
CA GLU A 74 -25.45 -13.50 -9.35
C GLU A 74 -25.67 -13.68 -10.86
N CYS A 75 -24.60 -14.03 -11.58
CA CYS A 75 -24.57 -14.06 -13.03
C CYS A 75 -25.18 -15.35 -13.60
N PRO A 76 -26.09 -15.26 -14.60
CA PRO A 76 -26.56 -16.44 -15.33
C PRO A 76 -25.43 -17.12 -16.12
N ILE A 77 -25.44 -18.45 -16.18
CA ILE A 77 -24.37 -19.25 -16.82
C ILE A 77 -24.27 -18.98 -18.33
N GLU A 78 -25.38 -18.68 -18.97
CA GLU A 78 -25.46 -18.49 -20.43
C GLU A 78 -25.05 -17.07 -20.87
N GLU A 79 -24.92 -16.12 -19.94
CA GLU A 79 -24.65 -14.71 -20.25
C GLU A 79 -23.16 -14.37 -20.18
N ASN A 80 -22.51 -14.39 -21.34
CA ASN A 80 -21.08 -14.07 -21.47
C ASN A 80 -20.75 -12.60 -21.14
N VAL A 81 -21.69 -11.67 -21.31
CA VAL A 81 -21.46 -10.23 -21.05
C VAL A 81 -21.28 -9.99 -19.55
N CYS A 82 -22.21 -10.51 -18.75
CA CYS A 82 -22.13 -10.43 -17.29
C CYS A 82 -20.86 -11.13 -16.76
N TYR A 83 -20.52 -12.31 -17.30
CA TYR A 83 -19.25 -12.98 -16.97
C TYR A 83 -18.03 -12.11 -17.27
N PHE A 84 -18.00 -11.48 -18.45
CA PHE A 84 -16.89 -10.63 -18.86
C PHE A 84 -16.72 -9.43 -17.92
N GLU A 85 -17.80 -8.71 -17.60
CA GLU A 85 -17.74 -7.56 -16.72
C GLU A 85 -17.28 -7.93 -15.31
N ALA A 86 -17.81 -9.03 -14.76
CA ALA A 86 -17.40 -9.57 -13.46
C ALA A 86 -15.92 -9.98 -13.46
N ASN A 87 -15.44 -10.62 -14.53
CA ASN A 87 -14.03 -11.00 -14.65
C ASN A 87 -13.11 -9.77 -14.77
N GLN A 88 -13.54 -8.72 -15.47
CA GLN A 88 -12.80 -7.46 -15.53
C GLN A 88 -12.75 -6.75 -14.18
N GLN A 89 -13.84 -6.79 -13.41
CA GLN A 89 -13.82 -6.28 -12.04
C GLN A 89 -12.86 -7.08 -11.16
N PHE A 90 -12.90 -8.41 -11.21
CA PHE A 90 -12.00 -9.28 -10.46
C PHE A 90 -10.52 -8.98 -10.78
N ARG A 91 -10.16 -8.78 -12.05
CA ARG A 91 -8.79 -8.42 -12.45
C ARG A 91 -8.37 -7.06 -11.89
N ARG A 92 -9.27 -6.07 -11.89
CA ARG A 92 -9.01 -4.75 -11.31
C ARG A 92 -8.83 -4.83 -9.80
N ASP A 93 -9.72 -5.54 -9.11
CA ASP A 93 -9.63 -5.72 -7.66
C ASP A 93 -8.34 -6.48 -7.28
N ARG A 94 -7.89 -7.44 -8.10
CA ARG A 94 -6.59 -8.10 -7.92
C ARG A 94 -5.42 -7.13 -8.01
N MET A 95 -5.40 -6.25 -9.01
CA MET A 95 -4.34 -5.24 -9.14
C MET A 95 -4.32 -4.30 -7.92
N VAL A 96 -5.50 -3.94 -7.38
CA VAL A 96 -5.59 -3.12 -6.16
C VAL A 96 -5.04 -3.89 -4.96
N ASP A 97 -5.41 -5.16 -4.79
CA ASP A 97 -4.92 -5.99 -3.69
C ASP A 97 -3.39 -6.24 -3.78
N ASP A 98 -2.84 -6.34 -5.00
CA ASP A 98 -1.39 -6.44 -5.24
C ASP A 98 -0.66 -5.16 -4.78
N GLU A 99 -1.21 -3.98 -5.08
CA GLU A 99 -0.66 -2.69 -4.63
C GLU A 99 -0.79 -2.48 -3.12
N ILE A 100 -1.88 -2.97 -2.49
CA ILE A 100 -2.02 -2.95 -1.03
C ILE A 100 -0.87 -3.72 -0.37
N LEU A 101 -0.52 -4.90 -0.89
CA LEU A 101 0.63 -5.67 -0.40
C LEU A 101 1.96 -4.94 -0.65
N ALA A 102 2.12 -4.30 -1.80
CA ALA A 102 3.32 -3.53 -2.11
C ALA A 102 3.54 -2.39 -1.10
N ILE A 103 2.48 -1.66 -0.75
CA ILE A 103 2.51 -0.58 0.26
C ILE A 103 2.88 -1.13 1.64
N LEU A 104 2.26 -2.23 2.08
CA LEU A 104 2.58 -2.86 3.37
C LEU A 104 4.02 -3.38 3.41
N ARG A 105 4.51 -3.95 2.30
CA ARG A 105 5.90 -4.38 2.16
C ARG A 105 6.87 -3.22 2.30
N GLN A 106 6.58 -2.07 1.67
CA GLN A 106 7.39 -0.86 1.80
C GLN A 106 7.42 -0.38 3.25
N ARG A 107 6.26 -0.25 3.90
CA ARG A 107 6.17 0.17 5.32
C ARG A 107 6.97 -0.73 6.25
N ARG A 108 6.92 -2.04 6.02
CA ARG A 108 7.70 -3.03 6.76
C ARG A 108 9.21 -2.82 6.58
N THR A 109 9.65 -2.62 5.34
CA THR A 109 11.06 -2.37 5.01
C THR A 109 11.55 -1.06 5.64
N ASP A 110 10.76 0.00 5.52
CA ASP A 110 11.07 1.32 6.08
C ASP A 110 11.19 1.26 7.61
N CYS A 111 10.19 0.66 8.28
CA CYS A 111 10.25 0.49 9.73
C CYS A 111 11.49 -0.29 10.17
N THR A 112 11.80 -1.37 9.45
CA THR A 112 12.97 -2.20 9.73
C THR A 112 14.27 -1.41 9.56
N TYR A 113 14.36 -0.56 8.55
CA TYR A 113 15.54 0.25 8.26
C TYR A 113 15.77 1.33 9.32
N TYR A 114 14.74 2.10 9.67
CA TYR A 114 14.86 3.22 10.62
C TYR A 114 15.05 2.77 12.08
N ASN A 115 14.56 1.58 12.46
CA ASN A 115 14.59 1.11 13.84
C ASN A 115 15.68 0.08 14.15
N ARG A 116 16.68 -0.12 13.27
CA ARG A 116 17.81 -1.01 13.62
C ARG A 116 18.62 -0.46 14.80
N PRO A 117 19.03 -1.30 15.77
CA PRO A 117 18.91 -2.76 15.82
C PRO A 117 17.59 -3.30 16.38
N ASP A 118 16.82 -2.53 17.15
CA ASP A 118 15.63 -2.97 17.92
C ASP A 118 14.32 -3.07 17.08
N HIS A 119 14.44 -3.33 15.79
CA HIS A 119 13.32 -3.36 14.85
C HIS A 119 12.27 -4.42 15.18
N ARG A 120 12.65 -5.51 15.87
CA ARG A 120 11.74 -6.63 16.18
C ARG A 120 10.58 -6.21 17.09
N GLU A 121 10.87 -5.43 18.13
CA GLU A 121 9.84 -4.96 19.07
C GLU A 121 9.07 -3.77 18.50
N LYS A 122 9.80 -2.78 17.95
CA LYS A 122 9.20 -1.53 17.46
C LYS A 122 8.32 -1.73 16.22
N CYS A 123 8.66 -2.70 15.36
CA CYS A 123 7.93 -2.96 14.11
C CYS A 123 6.98 -4.17 14.17
N ALA A 124 6.77 -4.77 15.35
CA ALA A 124 5.97 -5.99 15.52
C ALA A 124 4.58 -5.89 14.88
N LYS A 125 3.86 -4.78 15.12
CA LYS A 125 2.53 -4.55 14.55
C LYS A 125 2.55 -4.51 13.02
N ILE A 126 3.50 -3.80 12.42
CA ILE A 126 3.60 -3.67 10.96
C ILE A 126 3.94 -5.02 10.32
N MET A 127 4.78 -5.82 10.98
CA MET A 127 5.07 -7.19 10.56
C MET A 127 3.82 -8.06 10.59
N GLN A 128 3.03 -7.98 11.66
CA GLN A 128 1.76 -8.70 11.77
C GLN A 128 0.76 -8.29 10.69
N ASP A 129 0.56 -6.98 10.49
CA ASP A 129 -0.35 -6.44 9.47
C ASP A 129 0.05 -6.91 8.06
N TYR A 130 1.36 -6.94 7.75
CA TYR A 130 1.87 -7.46 6.49
C TYR A 130 1.59 -8.96 6.33
N THR A 131 1.87 -9.76 7.36
CA THR A 131 1.72 -11.22 7.33
C THR A 131 0.24 -11.63 7.21
N GLU A 132 -0.65 -10.92 7.93
CA GLU A 132 -2.09 -11.10 7.80
C GLU A 132 -2.58 -10.73 6.38
N ALA A 133 -2.13 -9.60 5.84
CA ALA A 133 -2.50 -9.22 4.48
C ALA A 133 -1.98 -10.22 3.43
N GLU A 134 -0.74 -10.69 3.56
CA GLU A 134 -0.12 -11.67 2.66
C GLU A 134 -0.87 -13.00 2.68
N THR A 135 -1.22 -13.49 3.88
CA THR A 135 -2.02 -14.72 4.03
C THR A 135 -3.41 -14.57 3.42
N ASN A 136 -4.10 -13.44 3.66
CA ASN A 136 -5.41 -13.15 3.07
C ASN A 136 -5.35 -13.07 1.54
N TRP A 137 -4.32 -12.43 0.99
CA TRP A 137 -4.09 -12.37 -0.44
C TRP A 137 -3.84 -13.77 -1.02
N PHE A 138 -3.00 -14.59 -0.39
CA PHE A 138 -2.72 -15.96 -0.86
C PHE A 138 -3.96 -16.87 -0.77
N ILE A 139 -4.78 -16.71 0.26
CA ILE A 139 -6.06 -17.42 0.38
C ILE A 139 -6.96 -17.10 -0.81
N LYS A 140 -7.02 -15.83 -1.24
CA LYS A 140 -7.87 -15.40 -2.37
C LYS A 140 -7.27 -15.74 -3.73
N TYR A 141 -5.99 -15.45 -3.95
CA TYR A 141 -5.34 -15.46 -5.28
C TYR A 141 -4.28 -16.56 -5.49
N GLY A 142 -3.85 -17.23 -4.43
CA GLY A 142 -2.84 -18.30 -4.51
C GLY A 142 -3.35 -19.52 -5.29
N ASP A 143 -2.45 -20.22 -5.99
CA ASP A 143 -2.73 -21.48 -6.69
C ASP A 143 -3.84 -21.44 -7.77
N LEU A 144 -4.25 -20.26 -8.25
CA LEU A 144 -5.19 -20.16 -9.38
C LEU A 144 -4.56 -20.49 -10.74
N GLY A 145 -3.24 -20.62 -10.81
CA GLY A 145 -2.49 -20.78 -12.05
C GLY A 145 -2.39 -19.49 -12.88
N ALA A 146 -1.71 -19.57 -14.03
CA ALA A 146 -1.43 -18.42 -14.90
C ALA A 146 -2.71 -17.80 -15.51
N LEU A 147 -3.74 -18.61 -15.76
CA LEU A 147 -5.02 -18.19 -16.35
C LEU A 147 -6.13 -18.04 -15.29
N GLY A 148 -5.75 -17.68 -14.06
CA GLY A 148 -6.70 -17.47 -12.96
C GLY A 148 -7.78 -16.44 -13.30
N ASN A 149 -9.03 -16.90 -13.37
CA ASN A 149 -10.21 -16.08 -13.64
C ASN A 149 -11.12 -15.99 -12.40
N VAL A 150 -12.14 -15.14 -12.47
CA VAL A 150 -13.14 -14.99 -11.41
C VAL A 150 -13.84 -16.32 -11.05
N HIS A 151 -14.11 -17.17 -12.03
CA HIS A 151 -14.75 -18.48 -11.82
C HIS A 151 -13.87 -19.44 -11.01
N THR A 152 -12.56 -19.51 -11.30
CA THR A 152 -11.63 -20.34 -10.54
C THR A 152 -11.45 -19.83 -9.11
N ALA A 153 -11.45 -18.50 -8.89
CA ALA A 153 -11.44 -17.92 -7.55
C ALA A 153 -12.70 -18.29 -6.76
N TYR A 154 -13.85 -18.23 -7.42
CA TYR A 154 -15.13 -18.60 -6.83
C TYR A 154 -15.19 -20.08 -6.46
N MET A 155 -14.69 -20.98 -7.32
CA MET A 155 -14.61 -22.41 -7.01
C MET A 155 -13.65 -22.70 -5.84
N LYS A 156 -12.53 -21.96 -5.75
CA LYS A 156 -11.62 -22.03 -4.59
C LYS A 156 -12.33 -21.61 -3.29
N GLN A 157 -13.07 -20.49 -3.34
CA GLN A 157 -13.87 -20.01 -2.20
C GLN A 157 -14.91 -21.06 -1.77
N LYS A 158 -15.64 -21.64 -2.73
CA LYS A 158 -16.62 -22.69 -2.46
C LYS A 158 -15.98 -23.92 -1.83
N HIS A 159 -14.82 -24.35 -2.33
CA HIS A 159 -14.06 -25.45 -1.74
C HIS A 159 -13.71 -25.18 -0.28
N ARG A 160 -13.22 -23.97 0.04
CA ARG A 160 -12.94 -23.55 1.43
C ARG A 160 -14.19 -23.61 2.30
N LEU A 161 -15.32 -23.07 1.85
CA LEU A 161 -16.57 -23.07 2.62
C LEU A 161 -17.10 -24.49 2.87
N VAL A 162 -16.98 -25.40 1.89
CA VAL A 162 -17.35 -26.81 2.07
C VAL A 162 -16.41 -27.50 3.07
N TRP A 163 -15.11 -27.22 2.99
CA TRP A 163 -14.13 -27.75 3.95
C TRP A 163 -14.40 -27.24 5.37
N GLU A 164 -14.71 -25.95 5.52
CA GLU A 164 -15.03 -25.32 6.80
C GLU A 164 -16.32 -25.89 7.40
N ARG A 165 -17.33 -26.17 6.59
CA ARG A 165 -18.54 -26.85 7.08
C ARG A 165 -18.26 -28.24 7.64
N ARG A 166 -17.31 -28.98 7.04
CA ARG A 166 -16.97 -30.35 7.46
C ARG A 166 -16.05 -30.42 8.68
N HIS A 167 -15.23 -29.40 8.90
CA HIS A 167 -14.17 -29.40 9.94
C HIS A 167 -14.31 -28.24 10.95
N GLY A 168 -15.38 -27.44 10.85
CA GLY A 168 -15.53 -26.17 11.57
C GLY A 168 -15.70 -26.28 13.08
N SER A 169 -16.29 -27.37 13.59
CA SER A 169 -16.41 -27.63 15.04
C SER A 169 -15.05 -27.73 15.74
N ASN A 170 -13.98 -28.01 15.01
CA ASN A 170 -12.65 -28.26 15.59
C ASN A 170 -11.78 -26.97 15.65
N ARG A 171 -12.32 -25.80 15.29
CA ARG A 171 -11.59 -24.51 15.26
C ARG A 171 -11.73 -23.63 16.52
N GLU A 172 -12.52 -24.03 17.52
CA GLU A 172 -12.71 -23.23 18.75
C GLU A 172 -11.46 -23.09 19.64
N ALA A 173 -10.30 -23.62 19.24
CA ALA A 173 -9.04 -23.42 19.94
C ALA A 173 -7.93 -22.98 18.99
N LYS A 174 -7.73 -21.66 18.84
CA LYS A 174 -6.38 -21.13 18.69
C LYS A 174 -6.13 -20.10 19.80
N PRO A 175 -5.26 -20.39 20.77
CA PRO A 175 -4.78 -19.36 21.67
C PRO A 175 -4.03 -18.30 20.86
N ALA A 176 -4.14 -17.03 21.27
CA ALA A 176 -3.45 -15.91 20.66
C ALA A 176 -1.94 -16.21 20.55
N VAL A 177 -1.40 -16.16 19.33
CA VAL A 177 0.03 -16.27 19.08
C VAL A 177 0.68 -15.05 19.73
N LYS A 178 1.60 -15.30 20.67
CA LYS A 178 2.40 -14.24 21.30
C LYS A 178 3.59 -13.96 20.39
N PRO A 179 4.08 -12.71 20.33
CA PRO A 179 5.19 -12.30 19.45
C PRO A 179 6.54 -12.99 19.73
N GLU A 180 6.60 -13.91 20.70
CA GLU A 180 7.79 -14.61 21.16
C GLU A 180 8.10 -15.89 20.34
N ASP A 181 7.13 -16.41 19.60
CA ASP A 181 7.22 -17.74 18.95
C ASP A 181 7.91 -17.75 17.57
N GLU A 182 8.35 -16.59 17.06
CA GLU A 182 9.08 -16.46 15.78
C GLU A 182 10.61 -16.34 15.96
N LEU A 183 11.12 -16.62 17.17
CA LEU A 183 12.54 -16.51 17.50
C LEU A 183 13.28 -17.86 17.33
N ASN A 184 13.25 -18.44 16.14
CA ASN A 184 14.22 -19.46 15.67
C ASN A 184 14.41 -19.37 14.16
#